data_AF-A0A800A774-F1
#
_entry.id   AF-A0A800A774-F1
#
_cell.length_a   1.000
_cell.length_b   1.000
_cell.length_c   1.000
_cell.angle_alpha   90.00
_cell.angle_beta   90.00
_cell.angle_gamma   90.00
#
_symmetry.space_group_name_H-M   'P 1'
#
loop_
_entity.id
_entity.type
_entity.pdbx_description
1 polymer ?
#
loop_
_entity_poly.entity_id
_entity_poly.type
_entity_poly.pdbx_seq_one_letter_code
_entity_poly.pdbx_strand_id
1 'polypeptide(L)'
;MSSLASHGRGRFDRVLRVLATLSLVAAQVALGAETVIAATETLKDEFNAISYGNDDGSLTWLTAWEEVGEATDPTSGDWQVVQDGSFAAYSLEKRGAADSGVQRVADLTGFTTATLRFDYRRESLA
;
A
#
# COMPACT_ATOMS: atom_id res chain seq x y z
N MET A 1 -23.08 -7.37 43.58
CA MET A 1 -22.24 -8.58 43.72
C MET A 1 -22.25 -9.27 42.36
N SER A 2 -21.38 -8.85 41.44
CA SER A 2 -20.17 -9.58 40.94
C SER A 2 -20.53 -10.97 40.42
N SER A 3 -20.33 -11.31 39.14
CA SER A 3 -19.08 -11.77 38.50
C SER A 3 -19.53 -12.52 37.22
N LEU A 4 -18.86 -12.68 36.08
CA LEU A 4 -17.46 -12.61 35.66
C LEU A 4 -17.44 -12.37 34.13
N ALA A 5 -16.45 -11.61 33.67
CA ALA A 5 -16.09 -11.51 32.26
C ALA A 5 -15.53 -12.86 31.75
N SER A 6 -15.93 -13.28 30.54
CA SER A 6 -15.12 -14.20 29.74
C SER A 6 -14.61 -13.47 28.50
N HIS A 7 -13.31 -13.18 28.55
CA HIS A 7 -12.53 -12.63 27.46
C HIS A 7 -12.44 -13.65 26.32
N GLY A 8 -13.16 -13.42 25.23
CA GLY A 8 -12.88 -14.05 23.94
C GLY A 8 -11.89 -13.18 23.18
N ARG A 9 -10.60 -13.52 23.23
CA ARG A 9 -9.54 -12.85 22.45
C ARG A 9 -9.76 -13.15 20.96
N GLY A 10 -10.51 -12.31 20.26
CA GLY A 10 -10.68 -12.38 18.81
C GLY A 10 -9.36 -12.09 18.12
N ARG A 11 -8.83 -13.08 17.40
CA ARG A 11 -7.59 -13.00 16.62
C ARG A 11 -7.77 -11.94 15.53
N PHE A 12 -6.80 -11.03 15.43
CA PHE A 12 -6.85 -9.85 14.58
C PHE A 12 -6.21 -10.15 13.22
N ASP A 13 -6.99 -10.58 12.24
CA ASP A 13 -6.44 -10.83 10.89
C ASP A 13 -6.75 -9.65 9.95
N ARG A 14 -5.78 -9.34 9.09
CA ARG A 14 -5.45 -8.00 8.54
C ARG A 14 -5.57 -8.03 7.01
N VAL A 15 -6.49 -7.26 6.42
CA VAL A 15 -6.46 -6.91 4.99
C VAL A 15 -5.96 -5.47 4.90
N LEU A 16 -4.93 -5.28 4.10
CA LEU A 16 -4.13 -4.06 3.98
C LEU A 16 -4.43 -3.48 2.59
N ARG A 17 -5.38 -2.53 2.45
CA ARG A 17 -5.25 -1.61 1.30
C ARG A 17 -3.99 -0.82 1.63
N VAL A 18 -3.10 -0.72 0.64
CA VAL A 18 -1.87 0.04 0.71
C VAL A 18 -2.10 1.27 -0.14
N LEU A 19 -2.71 2.33 0.39
CA LEU A 19 -2.51 3.66 -0.22
C LEU A 19 -1.14 4.17 0.17
N ALA A 20 -0.08 3.51 -0.30
CA ALA A 20 1.29 3.95 -0.09
C ALA A 20 1.47 5.31 -0.74
N THR A 21 1.08 6.39 -0.05
CA THR A 21 1.54 7.72 -0.39
C THR A 21 2.84 7.88 0.34
N LEU A 22 3.94 7.50 -0.31
CA LEU A 22 5.25 7.80 0.21
C LEU A 22 5.49 9.28 -0.01
N SER A 23 5.42 10.09 1.04
CA SER A 23 5.81 11.49 0.97
C SER A 23 7.30 11.60 1.29
N LEU A 24 8.08 12.21 0.41
CA LEU A 24 9.52 12.33 0.58
C LEU A 24 9.97 13.78 0.51
N VAL A 25 10.86 14.20 1.42
CA VAL A 25 11.46 15.54 1.42
C VAL A 25 12.92 15.45 0.97
N ALA A 26 13.23 16.10 -0.15
CA ALA A 26 14.61 16.34 -0.59
C ALA A 26 15.11 17.68 0.01
N ALA A 27 16.32 17.66 0.59
CA ALA A 27 17.03 18.87 1.00
C ALA A 27 18.32 18.96 0.18
N GLN A 28 18.41 19.92 -0.73
CA GLN A 28 19.65 20.24 -1.44
C GLN A 28 20.29 21.48 -0.80
N VAL A 29 21.60 21.43 -0.54
CA VAL A 29 22.37 22.57 -0.01
C VAL A 29 23.02 23.29 -1.19
N ALA A 30 22.56 24.50 -1.51
CA ALA A 30 23.21 25.37 -2.46
C ALA A 30 24.13 26.37 -1.72
N LEU A 31 25.41 26.37 -2.08
CA LEU A 31 26.36 27.39 -1.65
C LEU A 31 26.03 28.70 -2.38
N GLY A 32 25.48 29.66 -1.65
CA GLY A 32 25.28 31.03 -2.12
C GLY A 32 23.93 31.28 -2.80
N ALA A 33 22.90 31.56 -1.98
CA ALA A 33 21.64 32.20 -2.38
C ALA A 33 20.71 31.43 -3.35
N GLU A 34 20.59 30.11 -3.23
CA GLU A 34 19.52 29.35 -3.87
C GLU A 34 18.49 28.91 -2.84
N THR A 35 17.22 29.29 -3.06
CA THR A 35 16.09 28.90 -2.20
C THR A 35 15.95 27.39 -2.22
N VAL A 36 16.13 26.74 -1.08
CA VAL A 36 15.88 25.30 -0.93
C VAL A 36 14.36 25.09 -0.91
N ILE A 37 13.78 24.73 -2.05
CA ILE A 37 12.38 24.28 -2.11
C ILE A 37 12.38 22.82 -1.67
N ALA A 38 11.91 22.58 -0.44
CA ALA A 38 11.57 21.24 0.02
C ALA A 38 10.34 20.75 -0.77
N ALA A 39 10.56 20.01 -1.86
CA ALA A 39 9.48 19.35 -2.60
C ALA A 39 9.07 18.07 -1.86
N THR A 40 7.76 17.85 -1.76
CA THR A 40 7.20 16.56 -1.34
C THR A 40 6.79 15.79 -2.58
N GLU A 41 7.50 14.70 -2.84
CA GLU A 41 7.16 13.76 -3.91
C GLU A 41 6.24 12.65 -3.40
N THR A 42 5.44 12.06 -4.29
CA THR A 42 4.57 10.93 -4.01
C THR A 42 4.81 9.78 -4.96
N LEU A 43 4.98 8.58 -4.41
CA LEU A 43 4.62 7.34 -5.11
C LEU A 43 3.18 7.01 -4.70
N LYS A 44 2.32 6.53 -5.60
CA LYS A 44 0.90 6.35 -5.30
C LYS A 44 0.23 5.31 -6.20
N ASP A 45 -0.71 4.55 -5.64
CA ASP A 45 -1.75 3.87 -6.41
C ASP A 45 -3.10 4.46 -6.06
N GLU A 46 -3.89 4.79 -7.07
CA GLU A 46 -5.34 4.98 -6.94
C GLU A 46 -6.13 3.73 -7.31
N PHE A 47 -5.47 2.70 -7.86
CA PHE A 47 -6.11 1.48 -8.37
C PHE A 47 -7.26 1.81 -9.33
N ASN A 48 -6.99 2.69 -10.29
CA ASN A 48 -7.96 3.11 -11.31
C ASN A 48 -8.17 2.04 -12.40
N ALA A 49 -7.29 1.03 -12.47
CA ALA A 49 -7.39 -0.13 -13.34
C ALA A 49 -7.06 -1.44 -12.61
N ILE A 50 -7.58 -2.56 -13.13
CA ILE A 50 -7.20 -3.92 -12.73
C ILE A 50 -5.78 -4.19 -13.27
N SER A 51 -4.77 -3.78 -12.51
CA SER A 51 -3.36 -3.87 -12.90
C SER A 51 -2.45 -3.82 -11.67
N TYR A 52 -1.35 -4.55 -11.70
CA TYR A 52 -0.27 -4.40 -10.71
C TYR A 52 0.67 -3.22 -11.00
N GLY A 53 0.57 -2.62 -12.20
CA GLY A 53 1.34 -1.45 -12.62
C GLY A 53 0.58 -0.13 -12.50
N ASN A 54 -0.38 -0.02 -11.58
CA ASN A 54 -0.94 1.30 -11.26
C ASN A 54 0.20 2.20 -10.76
N ASP A 55 0.17 3.47 -11.18
CA ASP A 55 1.18 4.45 -10.82
C ASP A 55 0.62 5.86 -11.02
N ASP A 56 0.14 6.44 -9.93
CA ASP A 56 -0.60 7.70 -9.89
C ASP A 56 0.16 8.77 -9.10
N GLY A 57 1.45 8.53 -8.84
CA GLY A 57 2.34 9.40 -8.08
C GLY A 57 2.97 10.52 -8.92
N SER A 58 3.69 11.42 -8.25
CA SER A 58 4.64 12.33 -8.92
C SER A 58 5.99 11.65 -9.24
N LEU A 59 6.27 10.52 -8.59
CA LEU A 59 7.34 9.57 -8.90
C LEU A 59 6.76 8.23 -9.34
N THR A 60 7.57 7.46 -10.05
CA THR A 60 7.23 6.14 -10.57
C THR A 60 7.79 5.03 -9.67
N TRP A 61 7.02 3.96 -9.45
CA TRP A 61 7.51 2.76 -8.78
C TRP A 61 8.61 2.07 -9.62
N LEU A 62 9.62 1.50 -8.97
CA LEU A 62 10.68 0.76 -9.69
C LEU A 62 10.18 -0.56 -10.26
N THR A 63 9.20 -1.17 -9.59
CA THR A 63 8.56 -2.41 -10.02
C THR A 63 7.05 -2.27 -9.90
N ALA A 64 6.32 -3.03 -10.72
CA ALA A 64 4.92 -3.32 -10.45
C ALA A 64 4.78 -4.07 -9.11
N TRP A 65 3.54 -4.26 -8.64
CA TRP A 65 3.26 -5.25 -7.60
C TRP A 65 3.64 -6.65 -8.10
N GLU A 66 4.38 -7.37 -7.27
CA GLU A 66 4.76 -8.76 -7.46
C GLU A 66 4.21 -9.59 -6.31
N GLU A 67 3.72 -10.78 -6.62
CA GLU A 67 3.26 -11.72 -5.61
C GLU A 67 4.41 -12.56 -5.07
N VAL A 68 4.31 -12.93 -3.80
CA VAL A 68 5.28 -13.73 -3.07
C VAL A 68 4.61 -15.02 -2.64
N GLY A 69 5.17 -16.16 -3.08
CA GLY A 69 4.62 -17.48 -2.80
C GLY A 69 3.66 -18.01 -3.85
N GLU A 70 3.43 -17.25 -4.93
CA GLU A 70 2.59 -17.62 -6.07
C GLU A 70 3.06 -16.93 -7.37
N ALA A 71 2.33 -17.14 -8.47
CA ALA A 71 2.64 -16.55 -9.77
C ALA A 71 1.92 -15.22 -9.96
N THR A 72 2.67 -14.15 -10.22
CA THR A 72 2.16 -12.78 -10.39
C THR A 72 1.04 -12.66 -11.43
N ASP A 73 -0.19 -12.45 -10.97
CA ASP A 73 -1.36 -12.18 -11.81
C ASP A 73 -2.36 -11.25 -11.08
N PRO A 74 -2.66 -10.03 -11.59
CA PRO A 74 -3.61 -9.13 -10.93
C PRO A 74 -5.07 -9.61 -10.93
N THR A 75 -5.39 -10.68 -11.67
CA THR A 75 -6.77 -11.16 -11.87
C THR A 75 -7.03 -12.56 -11.33
N SER A 76 -6.00 -13.25 -10.84
CA SER A 76 -6.11 -14.62 -10.33
C SER A 76 -5.19 -14.82 -9.13
N GLY A 77 -5.24 -15.99 -8.50
CA GLY A 77 -4.43 -16.26 -7.30
C GLY A 77 -5.00 -15.66 -6.01
N ASP A 78 -4.16 -15.59 -4.99
CA ASP A 78 -4.55 -15.18 -3.65
C ASP A 78 -4.57 -13.66 -3.49
N TRP A 79 -3.80 -12.89 -4.26
CA TRP A 79 -3.92 -11.44 -4.31
C TRP A 79 -4.47 -10.99 -5.65
N GLN A 80 -5.44 -10.09 -5.64
CA GLN A 80 -6.10 -9.64 -6.87
C GLN A 80 -6.44 -8.17 -6.79
N VAL A 81 -6.46 -7.49 -7.93
CA VAL A 81 -7.03 -6.14 -8.06
C VAL A 81 -8.47 -6.26 -8.52
N VAL A 82 -9.39 -5.91 -7.63
CA VAL A 82 -10.81 -6.25 -7.80
C VAL A 82 -11.71 -5.10 -7.39
N GLN A 83 -12.94 -5.11 -7.92
CA GLN A 83 -13.96 -4.16 -7.50
C GLN A 83 -14.45 -4.55 -6.11
N ASP A 84 -14.08 -3.74 -5.14
CA ASP A 84 -14.35 -3.96 -3.73
C ASP A 84 -15.78 -3.59 -3.30
N GLY A 85 -16.42 -2.69 -4.06
CA GLY A 85 -17.74 -2.14 -3.77
C GLY A 85 -17.80 -1.15 -2.59
N SER A 86 -16.79 -1.12 -1.71
CA SER A 86 -16.70 -0.14 -0.61
C SER A 86 -15.77 1.03 -0.95
N PHE A 87 -14.83 0.85 -1.87
CA PHE A 87 -14.03 1.93 -2.47
C PHE A 87 -14.63 2.38 -3.80
N ALA A 88 -14.36 3.65 -4.15
CA ALA A 88 -14.84 4.23 -5.41
C ALA A 88 -14.18 3.59 -6.65
N ALA A 89 -12.96 3.07 -6.51
CA ALA A 89 -12.18 2.39 -7.55
C ALA A 89 -11.94 0.91 -7.18
N TYR A 90 -10.98 0.25 -7.85
CA TYR A 90 -10.54 -1.10 -7.50
C TYR A 90 -9.70 -1.09 -6.22
N SER A 91 -9.39 -2.28 -5.70
CA SER A 91 -8.42 -2.45 -4.60
C SER A 91 -7.63 -3.73 -4.75
N LEU A 92 -6.39 -3.71 -4.25
CA LEU A 92 -5.61 -4.92 -4.00
C LEU A 92 -6.16 -5.66 -2.78
N GLU A 93 -6.73 -6.84 -3.02
CA GLU A 93 -7.44 -7.64 -2.02
C GLU A 93 -6.79 -9.02 -1.89
N LYS A 94 -6.66 -9.50 -0.65
CA LYS A 94 -6.31 -10.90 -0.39
C LYS A 94 -7.58 -11.76 -0.43
N ARG A 95 -7.70 -12.64 -1.42
CA ARG A 95 -8.83 -13.54 -1.64
C ARG A 95 -8.55 -14.99 -1.32
N GLY A 96 -7.29 -15.39 -1.36
CA GLY A 96 -6.87 -16.75 -1.07
C GLY A 96 -6.48 -16.98 0.39
N ALA A 97 -6.40 -18.26 0.74
CA ALA A 97 -6.14 -18.72 2.10
C ALA A 97 -4.67 -19.07 2.35
N ALA A 98 -3.81 -19.08 1.33
CA ALA A 98 -2.41 -19.44 1.53
C ALA A 98 -1.65 -18.31 2.25
N ASP A 99 -0.49 -18.68 2.79
CA ASP A 99 0.48 -17.73 3.32
C ASP A 99 1.28 -17.13 2.16
N SER A 100 0.64 -16.22 1.42
CA SER A 100 1.25 -15.43 0.35
C SER A 100 1.29 -13.93 0.69
N GLY A 101 2.02 -13.16 -0.11
CA GLY A 101 2.13 -11.71 0.06
C GLY A 101 2.28 -10.98 -1.26
N VAL A 102 2.34 -9.66 -1.19
CA VAL A 102 2.60 -8.76 -2.32
C VAL A 102 3.69 -7.77 -1.94
N GLN A 103 4.56 -7.44 -2.89
CA GLN A 103 5.66 -6.51 -2.72
C GLN A 103 5.82 -5.61 -3.94
N ARG A 104 6.47 -4.46 -3.74
CA ARG A 104 7.00 -3.62 -4.83
C ARG A 104 8.12 -2.74 -4.32
N VAL A 105 8.86 -2.13 -5.24
CA VAL A 105 10.07 -1.37 -4.92
C VAL A 105 9.93 0.12 -5.25
N ALA A 106 10.43 0.96 -4.35
CA ALA A 106 10.55 2.40 -4.51
C ALA A 106 12.03 2.80 -4.49
N ASP A 107 12.45 3.70 -5.38
CA ASP A 107 13.76 4.35 -5.27
C ASP A 107 13.65 5.57 -4.36
N LEU A 108 14.38 5.55 -3.23
CA LEU A 108 14.41 6.63 -2.25
C LEU A 108 15.75 7.37 -2.27
N THR A 109 16.59 7.13 -3.26
CA THR A 109 17.90 7.79 -3.38
C THR A 109 17.72 9.30 -3.43
N GLY A 110 18.43 10.02 -2.57
CA GLY A 110 18.35 11.49 -2.47
C GLY A 110 17.24 12.01 -1.55
N PHE A 111 16.41 11.14 -0.99
CA PHE A 111 15.38 11.50 -0.01
C PHE A 111 15.82 11.16 1.41
N THR A 112 15.41 11.99 2.36
CA THR A 112 15.84 11.87 3.77
C THR A 112 14.76 11.30 4.69
N THR A 113 13.51 11.37 4.26
CA THR A 113 12.34 10.92 5.02
C THR A 113 11.34 10.28 4.07
N ALA A 114 10.60 9.31 4.59
CA ALA A 114 9.56 8.60 3.84
C ALA A 114 8.42 8.26 4.81
N THR A 115 7.19 8.63 4.47
CA THR A 115 6.00 8.24 5.26
C THR A 115 5.16 7.26 4.45
N LEU A 116 5.01 6.02 4.88
CA LEU A 116 4.04 5.10 4.28
C LEU A 116 2.66 5.37 4.86
N ARG A 117 1.70 5.76 4.01
CA ARG A 117 0.28 5.78 4.38
C ARG A 117 -0.41 4.59 3.77
N PHE A 118 -1.60 4.29 4.27
CA PHE A 118 -2.55 3.48 3.55
C PHE A 118 -3.93 3.50 4.21
N ASP A 119 -4.97 3.44 3.40
CA ASP A 119 -6.31 3.15 3.88
C ASP A 119 -6.53 1.64 3.83
N TYR A 120 -7.32 1.06 4.73
CA TYR A 120 -7.69 -0.34 4.60
C TYR A 120 -9.06 -0.65 5.18
N ARG A 121 -9.67 -1.70 4.65
CA ARG A 121 -10.84 -2.33 5.25
C ARG A 121 -10.56 -3.80 5.48
N ARG A 122 -11.32 -4.39 6.39
CA ARG A 122 -11.33 -5.83 6.65
C ARG A 122 -12.75 -6.31 6.45
N GLU A 123 -12.95 -7.29 5.58
CA GLU A 123 -14.21 -8.02 5.56
C GLU A 123 -14.17 -9.14 6.58
N SER A 124 -15.29 -9.36 7.27
CA SER A 124 -15.45 -10.50 8.16
C SER A 124 -15.56 -11.75 7.30
N LEU A 125 -14.78 -12.78 7.61
CA LEU A 125 -15.10 -14.14 7.23
C LEU A 125 -16.35 -14.54 8.02
N ALA A 126 -17.40 -14.99 7.33
CA ALA A 126 -18.53 -15.68 7.96
C ALA A 126 -18.13 -17.12 8.31
#